data_AF-I8XHQ8-F1
#
_entry.id   AF-I8XHQ8-F1
#
_cell.length_a   1.000
_cell.length_b   1.000
_cell.length_c   1.000
_cell.angle_alpha   90.00
_cell.angle_beta   90.00
_cell.angle_gamma   90.00
#
_symmetry.space_group_name_H-M   'P 1'
#
loop_
_entity.id
_entity.type
_entity.pdbx_description
1 polymer ?
#
loop_
_entity_poly.entity_id
_entity_poly.type
_entity_poly.pdbx_seq_one_letter_code
_entity_poly.pdbx_strand_id
1 'polypeptide(L)'
;MFFYEIWNDTLFLKDKNMKFLKVTILAFIVVAFTSCDCLQHIQGVVVDSETRLPINKVMVKRVMAKEDSRNRAIYTDSLGNFEITSMTGGILGCPKISLSLEKEGYNKVKKKYKCCTGNVVIALKRQAEGKTEKR
;
A
#
# COMPACT_ATOMS: atom_id res chain seq x y z
N MET A 1 30.86 18.92 51.44
CA MET A 1 29.54 19.38 50.99
C MET A 1 29.36 18.85 49.57
N PHE A 2 28.51 17.83 49.47
CA PHE A 2 27.82 17.30 48.28
C PHE A 2 28.51 17.44 46.93
N PHE A 3 28.96 16.33 46.33
CA PHE A 3 28.86 16.05 44.87
C PHE A 3 29.52 14.71 44.45
N TYR A 4 29.83 13.78 45.36
CA TYR A 4 30.39 12.46 45.00
C TYR A 4 29.44 11.27 45.18
N GLU A 5 28.24 11.47 45.73
CA GLU A 5 27.33 10.37 46.11
C GLU A 5 26.06 10.27 45.24
N ILE A 6 26.18 10.42 43.91
CA ILE A 6 25.08 10.05 43.00
C ILE A 6 25.52 8.95 42.01
N TRP A 7 26.76 8.47 42.10
CA TRP A 7 27.33 7.54 41.11
C TRP A 7 27.38 6.07 41.53
N ASN A 8 26.64 5.67 42.57
CA ASN A 8 26.66 4.29 43.06
C ASN A 8 25.35 3.50 42.94
N ASP A 9 24.24 4.13 42.54
CA ASP A 9 22.98 3.40 42.29
C ASP A 9 22.95 2.71 40.91
N THR A 10 23.89 3.01 40.02
CA THR A 10 24.03 2.35 38.71
C THR A 10 24.72 0.98 38.77
N LEU A 11 25.23 0.56 39.94
CA LEU A 11 26.07 -0.63 40.09
C LEU A 11 25.36 -1.84 40.73
N PHE A 12 24.06 -1.73 41.03
CA PHE A 12 23.23 -2.78 41.64
C PHE A 12 22.31 -3.56 40.67
N LEU A 13 22.52 -3.50 39.35
CA LEU A 13 21.97 -4.48 38.38
C LEU A 13 23.01 -5.56 38.02
N LYS A 14 23.81 -5.94 39.01
CA LYS A 14 24.94 -6.85 38.89
C LYS A 14 24.46 -8.31 38.77
N ASP A 15 24.56 -8.80 37.54
CA ASP A 15 25.09 -10.12 37.16
C ASP A 15 24.11 -11.26 36.75
N LYS A 16 22.88 -11.35 37.25
CA LYS A 16 21.88 -12.27 36.63
C LYS A 16 21.18 -11.68 35.39
N ASN A 17 21.13 -10.35 35.30
CA ASN A 17 20.40 -9.61 34.27
C ASN A 17 21.23 -9.27 33.02
N MET A 18 22.56 -9.45 33.02
CA MET A 18 23.42 -9.16 31.85
C MET A 18 23.17 -10.13 30.69
N LYS A 19 22.94 -11.42 30.98
CA LYS A 19 22.58 -12.43 29.97
C LYS A 19 21.18 -12.15 29.41
N PHE A 20 20.24 -11.80 30.28
CA PHE A 20 18.87 -11.46 29.89
C PHE A 20 18.82 -10.18 29.06
N LEU A 21 19.55 -9.13 29.47
CA LEU A 21 19.66 -7.87 28.72
C LEU A 21 20.28 -8.08 27.33
N LYS A 22 21.34 -8.89 27.21
CA LYS A 22 21.93 -9.25 25.91
C LYS A 22 20.94 -9.99 25.02
N VAL A 23 20.15 -10.91 25.57
CA VAL A 23 19.10 -11.64 24.83
C VAL A 23 17.97 -10.70 24.41
N THR A 24 17.54 -9.77 25.27
CA THR A 24 16.50 -8.78 24.94
C THR A 24 16.97 -7.81 23.85
N ILE A 25 18.22 -7.33 23.93
CA ILE A 25 18.81 -6.46 22.88
C ILE A 25 18.92 -7.23 21.57
N LEU A 26 19.38 -8.48 21.59
CA LEU A 26 19.48 -9.30 20.39
C LEU A 26 18.10 -9.56 19.77
N ALA A 27 17.09 -9.86 20.57
CA ALA A 27 15.72 -10.03 20.10
C ALA A 27 15.16 -8.73 19.49
N PHE A 28 15.43 -7.58 20.12
CA PHE A 28 15.01 -6.28 19.60
C PHE A 28 15.67 -5.95 18.27
N ILE A 29 16.97 -6.25 18.12
CA ILE A 29 17.71 -6.11 16.86
C ILE A 29 17.07 -7.01 15.79
N VAL A 30 16.85 -8.29 16.08
CA VAL A 30 16.24 -9.22 15.11
C VAL A 30 14.88 -8.71 14.64
N VAL A 31 14.03 -8.22 15.55
CA VAL A 31 12.71 -7.65 15.18
C VAL A 31 12.87 -6.33 14.40
N ALA A 32 13.77 -5.43 14.83
CA ALA A 32 13.97 -4.13 14.19
C ALA A 32 14.53 -4.23 12.77
N PHE A 33 15.34 -5.25 12.48
CA PHE A 33 15.93 -5.47 11.15
C PHE A 33 15.10 -6.39 10.24
N THR A 34 13.92 -6.87 10.69
CA THR A 34 12.97 -7.56 9.82
C THR A 34 12.18 -6.56 8.97
N SER A 35 12.83 -5.97 7.96
CA SER A 35 12.12 -5.28 6.89
C SER A 35 11.61 -6.31 5.89
N CYS A 36 10.29 -6.42 5.75
CA CYS A 36 9.67 -7.23 4.71
C CYS A 36 9.30 -6.32 3.54
N ASP A 37 10.04 -6.45 2.43
CA ASP A 37 9.71 -5.83 1.16
C ASP A 37 8.74 -6.72 0.38
N CYS A 38 7.75 -6.09 -0.23
CA CYS A 38 6.69 -6.73 -0.96
C CYS A 38 6.56 -6.12 -2.36
N LEU A 39 6.83 -6.93 -3.37
CA LEU A 39 6.53 -6.56 -4.76
C LEU A 39 5.03 -6.77 -5.02
N GLN A 40 4.32 -5.68 -5.23
CA GLN A 40 2.91 -5.67 -5.60
C GLN A 40 2.77 -5.54 -7.10
N HIS A 41 2.32 -6.60 -7.73
CA HIS A 41 1.95 -6.62 -9.14
C HIS A 41 0.44 -6.83 -9.25
N ILE A 42 -0.22 -5.97 -10.04
CA ILE A 42 -1.61 -6.17 -10.44
C ILE A 42 -1.73 -5.81 -11.92
N GLN A 43 -2.44 -6.64 -12.64
CA GLN A 43 -2.80 -6.40 -14.03
C GLN A 43 -4.26 -6.77 -14.23
N GLY A 44 -4.89 -6.17 -15.23
CA GLY A 44 -6.28 -6.44 -15.47
C GLY A 44 -6.83 -5.71 -16.69
N VAL A 45 -8.10 -5.98 -16.95
CA VAL A 45 -8.86 -5.38 -18.05
C VAL A 45 -10.06 -4.63 -17.51
N VAL A 46 -10.29 -3.44 -18.05
CA VAL A 46 -11.45 -2.61 -17.73
C VAL A 46 -12.47 -2.74 -18.85
N VAL A 47 -13.70 -3.10 -18.49
CA VAL A 47 -14.80 -3.33 -19.44
C VAL A 47 -16.04 -2.52 -19.05
N ASP A 48 -16.88 -2.23 -20.02
CA ASP A 48 -18.21 -1.68 -19.80
C ASP A 48 -19.12 -2.75 -19.18
N SER A 49 -19.86 -2.40 -18.14
CA SER A 49 -20.72 -3.36 -17.43
C SER A 49 -21.89 -3.88 -18.28
N GLU A 50 -22.37 -3.07 -19.23
CA GLU A 50 -23.52 -3.38 -20.09
C GLU A 50 -23.04 -4.10 -21.35
N THR A 51 -22.11 -3.49 -22.10
CA THR A 51 -21.68 -4.03 -23.40
C THR A 51 -20.61 -5.11 -23.28
N ARG A 52 -19.96 -5.23 -22.11
CA ARG A 52 -18.80 -6.09 -21.86
C ARG A 52 -17.58 -5.82 -22.76
N LEU A 53 -17.62 -4.72 -23.51
CA LEU A 53 -16.50 -4.31 -24.37
C LEU A 53 -15.41 -3.62 -23.54
N PRO A 54 -14.13 -3.75 -23.95
CA PRO A 54 -13.03 -3.07 -23.29
C PRO A 54 -13.15 -1.55 -23.39
N ILE A 55 -12.76 -0.84 -22.33
CA ILE A 55 -12.79 0.63 -22.28
C ILE A 55 -11.36 1.16 -22.34
N ASN A 56 -11.08 1.97 -23.37
CA ASN A 56 -9.78 2.60 -23.54
C ASN A 56 -9.63 3.90 -22.71
N LYS A 57 -8.37 4.26 -22.43
CA LYS A 57 -8.00 5.52 -21.76
C LYS A 57 -8.75 5.74 -20.45
N VAL A 58 -8.99 4.69 -19.66
CA VAL A 58 -9.50 4.79 -18.29
C VAL A 58 -8.32 5.12 -17.39
N MET A 59 -8.45 6.18 -16.60
CA MET A 59 -7.42 6.56 -15.65
C MET A 59 -7.46 5.62 -14.45
N VAL A 60 -6.37 4.90 -14.20
CA VAL A 60 -6.20 4.03 -13.04
C VAL A 60 -5.17 4.65 -12.11
N LYS A 61 -5.61 4.97 -10.89
CA LYS A 61 -4.78 5.57 -9.84
C LYS A 61 -4.70 4.64 -8.65
N ARG A 62 -3.50 4.49 -8.09
CA ARG A 62 -3.35 3.89 -6.77
C ARG A 62 -3.81 4.88 -5.70
N VAL A 63 -4.61 4.42 -4.75
CA VAL A 63 -5.02 5.19 -3.58
C VAL A 63 -4.16 4.74 -2.40
N MET A 64 -3.21 5.59 -2.01
CA MET A 64 -2.37 5.39 -0.82
C MET A 64 -2.88 6.28 0.32
N ALA A 65 -2.54 5.93 1.57
CA ALA A 65 -2.90 6.74 2.74
C ALA A 65 -2.09 8.05 2.81
N LYS A 66 -0.88 8.08 2.26
CA LYS A 66 -0.10 9.29 2.04
C LYS A 66 -0.07 9.62 0.55
N GLU A 67 -0.27 10.88 0.23
CA GLU A 67 -0.17 11.40 -1.12
C GLU A 67 1.31 11.45 -1.51
N ASP A 68 1.79 10.36 -2.09
CA ASP A 68 3.16 10.26 -2.59
C ASP A 68 3.21 10.77 -4.03
N SER A 69 4.23 11.55 -4.36
CA SER A 69 4.57 11.99 -5.72
C SER A 69 4.87 10.83 -6.68
N ARG A 70 4.97 9.59 -6.16
CA ARG A 70 5.07 8.34 -6.94
C ARG A 70 3.72 7.76 -7.35
N ASN A 71 2.58 8.32 -6.92
CA ASN A 71 1.25 7.90 -7.38
C ASN A 71 1.00 8.37 -8.83
N ARG A 72 1.69 7.74 -9.77
CA ARG A 72 1.48 8.00 -11.20
C ARG A 72 0.15 7.41 -11.62
N ALA A 73 -0.72 8.25 -12.17
CA ALA A 73 -1.89 7.76 -12.88
C ALA A 73 -1.42 7.06 -14.17
N ILE A 74 -1.96 5.87 -14.43
CA ILE A 74 -1.80 5.18 -15.71
C ILE A 74 -3.14 5.19 -16.45
N TYR A 75 -3.10 4.93 -17.75
CA TYR A 75 -4.30 4.85 -18.58
C TYR A 75 -4.40 3.48 -19.22
N THR A 76 -5.61 2.95 -19.35
CA THR A 76 -5.82 1.69 -20.07
C THR A 76 -5.50 1.83 -21.55
N ASP A 77 -4.99 0.76 -22.15
CA ASP A 77 -4.72 0.67 -23.59
C ASP A 77 -6.01 0.54 -24.43
N SER A 78 -5.89 0.33 -25.74
CA SER A 78 -7.03 0.14 -26.65
C SER A 78 -7.86 -1.12 -26.37
N LEU A 79 -7.26 -2.12 -25.72
CA LEU A 79 -7.88 -3.36 -25.30
C LEU A 79 -8.38 -3.30 -23.86
N GLY A 80 -8.31 -2.13 -23.21
CA GLY A 80 -8.75 -1.92 -21.84
C GLY A 80 -7.79 -2.45 -20.77
N ASN A 81 -6.59 -2.89 -21.15
CA ASN A 81 -5.63 -3.46 -20.20
C ASN A 81 -4.91 -2.38 -19.40
N PHE A 82 -4.54 -2.72 -18.18
CA PHE A 82 -3.65 -1.94 -17.33
C PHE A 82 -2.72 -2.86 -16.53
N GLU A 83 -1.56 -2.33 -16.17
CA GLU A 83 -0.58 -3.01 -15.33
C GLU A 83 0.04 -2.01 -14.35
N ILE A 84 0.06 -2.37 -13.07
CA ILE A 84 0.65 -1.55 -12.00
C ILE A 84 1.58 -2.43 -11.19
N THR A 85 2.85 -2.04 -11.18
CA THR A 85 3.89 -2.64 -10.33
C THR A 85 4.36 -1.60 -9.32
N SER A 86 4.46 -2.01 -8.05
CA SER A 86 5.04 -1.18 -7.00
C SER A 86 5.66 -2.05 -5.94
N MET A 87 6.71 -1.55 -5.34
CA MET A 87 7.28 -2.13 -4.13
C MET A 87 6.68 -1.42 -2.91
N THR A 88 6.27 -2.18 -1.90
CA THR A 88 5.82 -1.66 -0.61
C THR A 88 6.51 -2.44 0.51
N GLY A 89 6.83 -1.80 1.63
CA GLY A 89 7.44 -2.46 2.78
C GLY A 89 6.50 -2.43 3.99
N GLY A 90 6.60 -3.42 4.88
CA GLY A 90 5.84 -3.41 6.12
C GLY A 90 6.18 -4.55 7.07
N ILE A 91 6.28 -4.24 8.36
CA ILE A 91 6.57 -5.20 9.44
C ILE A 91 5.46 -6.26 9.57
N LEU A 92 4.26 -5.96 9.07
CA LEU A 92 3.06 -6.83 9.12
C LEU A 92 2.71 -7.46 7.76
N GLY A 93 3.65 -7.48 6.81
CA GLY A 93 3.50 -8.10 5.49
C GLY A 93 2.93 -7.20 4.39
N CYS A 94 2.57 -7.81 3.26
CA CYS A 94 2.12 -7.12 2.04
C CYS A 94 0.77 -6.40 2.23
N PRO A 95 0.71 -5.05 2.16
CA PRO A 95 -0.54 -4.32 2.29
C PRO A 95 -1.48 -4.57 1.08
N LYS A 96 -2.79 -4.37 1.27
CA LYS A 96 -3.75 -4.42 0.16
C LYS A 96 -3.56 -3.22 -0.76
N ILE A 97 -3.65 -3.43 -2.07
CA ILE A 97 -3.61 -2.35 -3.06
C ILE A 97 -5.01 -1.77 -3.27
N SER A 98 -5.15 -0.45 -3.19
CA SER A 98 -6.41 0.24 -3.50
C SER A 98 -6.28 0.96 -4.84
N LEU A 99 -7.22 0.73 -5.75
CA LEU A 99 -7.28 1.37 -7.06
C LEU A 99 -8.51 2.27 -7.16
N SER A 100 -8.35 3.45 -7.76
CA SER A 100 -9.40 4.37 -8.18
C SER A 100 -9.40 4.43 -9.71
N LEU A 101 -10.56 4.17 -10.31
CA LEU A 101 -10.77 4.21 -11.75
C LEU A 101 -11.69 5.36 -12.09
N GLU A 102 -11.27 6.16 -13.07
CA GLU A 102 -11.94 7.40 -13.48
C GLU A 102 -11.94 7.51 -15.00
N LYS A 103 -13.12 7.75 -15.57
CA LYS A 103 -13.33 7.98 -17.00
C LYS A 103 -14.58 8.83 -17.16
N GLU A 104 -14.52 9.81 -18.05
CA GLU A 104 -15.69 10.63 -18.41
C GLU A 104 -16.85 9.76 -18.91
N GLY A 105 -18.06 10.04 -18.44
CA GLY A 105 -19.26 9.26 -18.75
C GLY A 105 -19.41 7.96 -17.94
N TYR A 106 -18.47 7.65 -17.03
CA TYR A 106 -18.53 6.47 -16.16
C TYR A 106 -18.46 6.86 -14.68
N ASN A 107 -19.09 6.04 -13.85
CA ASN A 107 -19.03 6.24 -12.40
C ASN A 107 -17.63 5.93 -11.90
N LYS A 108 -17.11 6.80 -11.02
CA LYS A 108 -15.84 6.57 -10.32
C LYS A 108 -15.93 5.32 -9.45
N VAL A 109 -14.97 4.41 -9.61
CA VAL A 109 -14.94 3.15 -8.85
C VAL A 109 -13.67 3.08 -8.01
N LYS A 110 -13.81 2.69 -6.74
CA LYS A 110 -12.69 2.36 -5.86
C LYS A 110 -12.77 0.89 -5.46
N LYS A 111 -11.68 0.14 -5.67
CA LYS A 111 -11.58 -1.28 -5.31
C LYS A 111 -10.30 -1.56 -4.55
N LYS A 112 -10.37 -2.50 -3.61
CA LYS A 112 -9.22 -2.98 -2.84
C LYS A 112 -8.95 -4.43 -3.22
N TYR A 113 -7.71 -4.73 -3.56
CA TYR A 113 -7.25 -6.06 -3.92
C TYR A 113 -6.20 -6.54 -2.93
N LYS A 114 -6.17 -7.86 -2.69
CA LYS A 114 -5.06 -8.46 -1.97
C LYS A 114 -3.81 -8.36 -2.84
N CYS A 115 -2.64 -8.17 -2.21
CA CYS A 115 -1.39 -8.18 -2.95
C CYS A 115 -1.24 -9.48 -3.76
N CYS A 116 -0.66 -9.36 -4.96
CA CYS A 116 -0.42 -10.47 -5.90
C CYS A 116 -1.71 -11.13 -6.43
N THR A 117 -2.82 -10.39 -6.45
CA THR A 117 -3.98 -10.79 -7.23
C THR A 117 -3.58 -10.69 -8.70
N GLY A 118 -3.70 -11.79 -9.45
CA GLY A 118 -3.35 -11.83 -10.88
C GLY A 118 -4.30 -11.00 -11.75
N ASN A 119 -4.68 -11.51 -12.91
CA ASN A 119 -5.56 -10.81 -13.83
C ASN A 119 -6.93 -10.50 -13.20
N VAL A 120 -7.26 -9.21 -13.07
CA VAL A 120 -8.58 -8.76 -12.59
C VAL A 120 -9.41 -8.19 -13.73
N VAL A 121 -10.72 -8.42 -13.69
CA VAL A 121 -11.68 -7.78 -14.59
C VAL A 121 -12.45 -6.73 -13.79
N ILE A 122 -12.45 -5.48 -14.26
CA ILE A 122 -13.14 -4.37 -13.61
C ILE A 122 -14.22 -3.86 -14.55
N ALA A 123 -15.49 -4.05 -14.16
CA ALA A 123 -16.62 -3.52 -14.89
C ALA A 123 -16.96 -2.09 -14.42
N LEU A 124 -17.00 -1.13 -15.35
CA LEU A 124 -17.46 0.24 -15.09
C LEU A 124 -18.89 0.42 -15.57
N LYS A 125 -19.69 1.10 -14.74
CA LYS A 125 -21.06 1.51 -15.07
C LYS A 125 -21.06 2.92 -15.61
N ARG A 126 -21.80 3.17 -16.69
CA ARG A 126 -22.03 4.52 -17.22
C ARG A 126 -22.73 5.39 -16.18
N GLN A 127 -22.41 6.67 -16.18
CA GLN A 127 -23.16 7.67 -15.41
C GLN A 127 -24.53 7.85 -16.07
N ALA A 128 -25.59 7.93 -15.28
CA ALA A 128 -26.87 8.40 -15.80
C ALA A 128 -26.69 9.85 -16.27
N GLU A 129 -27.11 10.15 -17.50
CA GLU A 129 -27.08 11.49 -18.07
C GLU A 129 -27.77 12.47 -17.09
N GLY A 130 -27.01 13.38 -16.49
CA GLY A 130 -27.54 14.33 -15.49
C GLY A 130 -26.62 14.67 -14.32
N LYS A 131 -25.48 13.99 -14.13
CA LYS A 131 -24.46 14.40 -13.15
C LYS A 131 -23.24 15.03 -13.80
N THR A 132 -23.40 16.28 -14.26
CA THR A 132 -22.25 17.14 -14.54
C THR A 132 -21.61 17.50 -13.20
N GLU A 133 -20.41 16.97 -12.96
CA GLU A 133 -19.57 17.29 -11.81
C GLU A 133 -19.22 18.79 -11.87
N LYS A 134 -19.84 19.58 -10.98
CA LYS A 134 -19.55 21.02 -10.85
C LYS A 134 -18.08 21.17 -10.44
N ARG A 135 -17.36 21.87 -11.30
CA ARG A 135 -15.96 22.29 -11.18
C ARG A 135 -15.70 23.14 -9.95
#